data_AF-A0A268QVJ2-F1
#
_entry.id   AF-A0A268QVJ2-F1
#
_cell.length_a   1.000
_cell.length_b   1.000
_cell.length_c   1.000
_cell.angle_alpha   90.00
_cell.angle_beta   90.00
_cell.angle_gamma   90.00
#
_symmetry.space_group_name_H-M   'P 1'
#
loop_
_entity.id
_entity.type
_entity.pdbx_description
1 polymer ?
#
loop_
_entity_poly.entity_id
_entity_poly.type
_entity_poly.pdbx_seq_one_letter_code
_entity_poly.pdbx_strand_id
1 'polypeptide(L)' 'GAVLSALVEKCIGCQNCTIACPYGIPKFDHEQNLMYKCDLCIDRTKDGIPPMCASVCPSNTLQWLTD' A
#
# COMPACT_ATOMS: atom_id res chain seq x y z
N GLY A 1 8.19 4.54 -9.83
CA GLY A 1 7.85 3.11 -9.62
C GLY A 1 6.35 2.98 -9.47
N ALA A 2 5.75 1.89 -9.95
CA ALA A 2 4.30 1.71 -9.82
C ALA A 2 3.94 1.24 -8.40
N VAL A 3 2.99 1.93 -7.76
CA VAL A 3 2.38 1.47 -6.51
C VAL A 3 1.20 0.59 -6.87
N LEU A 4 1.33 -0.73 -6.65
CA LEU A 4 0.35 -1.72 -7.14
C LEU A 4 -0.32 -2.43 -5.97
N SER A 5 -1.63 -2.32 -5.76
CA SER A 5 -2.32 -3.14 -4.74
C SER A 5 -3.06 -4.31 -5.38
N ALA A 6 -3.47 -5.29 -4.56
CA ALA A 6 -4.27 -6.40 -5.08
C ALA A 6 -5.63 -5.86 -5.57
N LEU A 7 -6.02 -6.28 -6.77
CA LEU A 7 -7.35 -6.01 -7.29
C LEU A 7 -8.34 -6.97 -6.63
N VAL A 8 -9.36 -6.43 -5.98
CA VAL A 8 -10.33 -7.18 -5.17
C VAL A 8 -10.97 -8.29 -6.02
N GLU A 9 -11.34 -7.98 -7.25
CA GLU A 9 -12.04 -8.90 -8.16
C GLU A 9 -11.14 -9.99 -8.77
N LYS A 10 -9.81 -9.88 -8.64
CA LYS A 10 -8.84 -10.85 -9.20
C LYS A 10 -8.07 -11.60 -8.13
N CYS A 11 -8.02 -11.08 -6.91
CA CYS A 11 -7.31 -11.72 -5.82
C CYS A 11 -8.08 -12.98 -5.37
N ILE A 12 -7.41 -14.12 -5.44
CA ILE A 12 -7.96 -15.42 -5.01
C ILE A 12 -7.38 -15.90 -3.66
N GLY A 13 -6.67 -15.04 -2.93
CA GLY A 13 -6.10 -15.39 -1.62
C GLY A 13 -4.99 -16.44 -1.67
N CYS A 14 -4.29 -16.62 -2.80
CA CYS A 14 -3.27 -17.67 -2.95
C CYS A 14 -1.99 -17.44 -2.13
N GLN A 15 -1.79 -16.23 -1.58
CA GLN A 15 -0.64 -15.82 -0.78
C GLN A 15 0.74 -15.93 -1.47
N ASN A 16 0.83 -16.29 -2.75
CA ASN A 16 2.13 -16.35 -3.47
C ASN A 16 2.91 -15.02 -3.44
N CYS A 17 2.20 -13.88 -3.37
CA CYS A 17 2.84 -12.57 -3.25
C CYS A 17 3.56 -12.35 -1.90
N THR A 18 3.18 -13.05 -0.83
CA THR A 18 3.92 -12.98 0.45
C THR A 18 5.27 -13.67 0.33
N ILE A 19 5.31 -14.81 -0.37
CA ILE A 19 6.54 -15.60 -0.61
C ILE A 19 7.46 -14.88 -1.59
N ALA A 20 6.90 -14.28 -2.64
CA ALA A 20 7.68 -13.61 -3.67
C ALA A 20 8.31 -12.28 -3.20
N CYS A 21 7.71 -11.61 -2.21
CA CYS A 21 8.21 -10.34 -1.73
C CYS A 21 9.37 -10.54 -0.74
N PRO A 22 10.61 -10.09 -1.06
CA PRO A 22 11.77 -10.29 -0.19
C PRO A 22 11.66 -9.51 1.14
N TYR A 23 10.77 -8.51 1.19
CA TYR A 23 10.52 -7.68 2.37
C TYR A 23 9.32 -8.17 3.20
N GLY A 24 8.61 -9.20 2.76
CA GLY A 24 7.45 -9.74 3.48
C GLY A 24 6.29 -8.75 3.69
N ILE A 25 6.14 -7.78 2.77
CA ILE A 25 5.19 -6.67 2.90
C ILE A 25 3.73 -7.08 2.69
N PRO A 26 3.34 -7.85 1.65
CA PRO A 26 1.95 -8.27 1.47
C PRO A 26 1.48 -9.11 2.66
N LYS A 27 0.29 -8.80 3.18
CA LYS A 27 -0.37 -9.53 4.27
C LYS A 27 -1.74 -10.01 3.80
N PHE A 28 -2.14 -11.18 4.30
CA PHE A 28 -3.44 -11.75 4.00
C PHE A 28 -4.41 -11.39 5.11
N ASP A 29 -5.59 -10.90 4.73
CA ASP A 29 -6.72 -10.67 5.62
C ASP A 29 -7.65 -11.89 5.53
N HIS A 30 -7.82 -12.57 6.66
CA HIS A 30 -8.63 -13.77 6.75
C HIS A 30 -10.14 -13.50 6.73
N GLU A 31 -10.58 -12.31 7.14
CA GLU A 31 -12.00 -11.95 7.16
C GLU A 31 -12.47 -11.59 5.75
N GLN A 32 -11.65 -10.84 5.01
CA GLN A 32 -11.96 -10.40 3.64
C GLN A 32 -11.49 -11.38 2.56
N ASN A 33 -10.70 -12.39 2.93
CA ASN A 33 -10.02 -13.30 2.00
C ASN A 33 -9.21 -12.55 0.92
N LEU A 34 -8.54 -11.47 1.32
CA LEU A 34 -7.89 -10.52 0.42
C LEU A 34 -6.44 -10.23 0.82
N MET A 35 -5.58 -10.02 -0.17
CA MET A 35 -4.21 -9.56 0.06
C MET A 35 -4.17 -8.03 0.18
N TYR A 36 -3.54 -7.52 1.23
CA TYR A 36 -3.34 -6.10 1.46
C TYR A 36 -1.86 -5.75 1.55
N LYS A 37 -1.55 -4.50 1.21
CA LYS A 37 -0.29 -3.83 1.53
C LYS A 37 -0.48 -2.31 1.43
N CYS A 38 0.53 -1.56 1.85
CA CYS A 38 0.60 -0.12 1.60
C CYS A 38 0.40 0.19 0.10
N ASP A 39 -0.56 1.05 -0.19
CA ASP A 39 -0.94 1.53 -1.52
C ASP A 39 -0.48 2.97 -1.76
N LEU A 40 0.38 3.50 -0.89
CA LEU A 40 0.84 4.89 -0.87
C LEU A 40 -0.34 5.89 -0.82
N CYS A 41 -1.47 5.50 -0.22
CA CYS A 41 -2.71 6.26 -0.22
C CYS A 41 -3.09 6.72 -1.63
N ILE A 42 -3.33 5.78 -2.56
CA ILE A 42 -3.59 6.11 -3.97
C ILE A 42 -4.84 6.97 -4.15
N ASP A 43 -5.80 6.84 -3.24
CA ASP A 43 -6.99 7.67 -3.11
C ASP A 43 -6.68 9.15 -2.88
N ARG A 44 -5.51 9.45 -2.30
CA ARG A 44 -5.01 10.82 -2.02
C ARG A 44 -3.98 11.26 -3.05
N THR A 45 -2.97 10.43 -3.28
CA THR A 45 -1.79 10.81 -4.09
C THR A 45 -2.12 11.01 -5.56
N LYS A 46 -3.17 10.36 -6.09
CA LYS A 46 -3.66 10.61 -7.45
C LYS A 46 -4.11 12.07 -7.67
N ASP A 47 -4.55 12.74 -6.61
CA ASP A 47 -5.04 14.12 -6.63
C ASP A 47 -3.97 15.11 -6.13
N GLY A 48 -2.70 14.68 -6.04
CA GLY A 48 -1.59 15.49 -5.53
C GLY A 48 -1.60 15.70 -4.02
N ILE A 49 -2.49 15.02 -3.29
CA ILE A 49 -2.59 15.14 -1.84
C ILE A 49 -1.58 14.17 -1.18
N PRO A 50 -0.76 14.62 -0.22
CA PRO A 50 0.24 13.77 0.44
C PRO A 50 -0.39 12.53 1.12
N PRO A 51 0.32 11.39 1.20
CA PRO A 51 -0.11 10.24 1.98
C PRO A 51 -0.37 10.61 3.44
N MET A 52 -1.28 9.87 4.09
CA MET A 52 -1.68 10.20 5.46
C MET A 52 -0.47 10.16 6.42
N CYS A 53 0.39 9.14 6.31
CA CYS A 53 1.56 8.99 7.18
C CYS A 53 2.55 10.16 7.08
N ALA A 54 2.73 10.75 5.89
CA ALA A 54 3.55 11.95 5.70
C ALA A 54 2.82 13.21 6.17
N SER A 55 1.49 13.29 5.97
CA SER A 55 0.67 14.45 6.37
C SER A 55 0.63 14.68 7.88
N VAL A 56 0.69 13.60 8.67
CA VAL A 56 0.55 13.67 10.13
C VAL A 56 1.88 13.58 10.88
N CYS A 57 3.02 13.48 10.17
CA CYS A 57 4.32 13.25 10.79
C CYS A 57 4.74 14.44 11.67
N PRO A 58 4.75 14.30 13.02
CA PRO A 58 4.93 15.46 13.91
C PRO A 58 6.35 16.05 13.86
N SER A 59 7.35 15.20 13.61
CA SER A 59 8.76 15.58 13.54
C SER A 59 9.20 16.02 12.15
N ASN A 60 8.30 15.98 11.16
CA ASN A 60 8.61 16.25 9.76
C ASN A 60 9.75 15.37 9.18
N THR A 61 9.94 14.17 9.74
CA THR A 61 10.94 13.18 9.28
C THR A 61 10.49 12.45 8.01
N LEU A 62 9.18 12.23 7.87
CA LEU A 62 8.58 11.70 6.66
C LEU A 62 8.03 12.86 5.83
N GLN A 63 8.58 13.06 4.63
CA GLN A 63 8.18 14.14 3.74
C GLN A 63 7.68 13.57 2.41
N TRP A 64 6.60 14.16 1.90
CA TRP A 64 6.10 13.91 0.57
C TRP A 64 6.66 14.96 -0.37
N LEU A 65 7.55 14.55 -1.26
CA LEU A 65 8.17 15.42 -2.25
C LEU A 65 7.40 15.31 -3.57
N THR A 66 6.95 16.44 -4.08
CA THR A 66 6.32 16.57 -5.39
C THR A 66 7.23 17.43 -6.24
N ASP A 67 8.21 16.79 -6.87
CA ASP A 67 9.03 17.37 -7.94
C ASP A 67 8.42 17.01 -9.31
#